data_AF-A0A0C9RNC9-F1
#
_entry.id   AF-A0A0C9RNC9-F1
#
_cell.length_a   1.000
_cell.length_b   1.000
_cell.length_c   1.000
_cell.angle_alpha   90.00
_cell.angle_beta   90.00
_cell.angle_gamma   90.00
#
_symmetry.space_group_name_H-M   'P 1'
#
loop_
_entity.id
_entity.type
_entity.pdbx_description
1 polymer ?
#
loop_
_entity_poly.entity_id
_entity_poly.type
_entity_poly.pdbx_seq_one_letter_code
_entity_poly.pdbx_strand_id
1 'polypeptide(L)'
;MKKNFKVIYLFNDVEGLVKNVSKMYVKLVHIFCKILDNSITKKEFTDCVKNSEGLETICEKVDAIFSILEEHSETNDKRLVLIGAGEPSVVVTGTGKGGRNQELALQFSLDWAQETETSPKLKKFDVLLLSAGTDGQDGPTDADGAFGRADIAKNEKSKDYLMNNDAYNFYSDFEDGGDLLKTGFTGTNVMDLHLIYIKTK
;
A
#
# COMPACT_ATOMS: atom_id res chain seq x y z
N MET A 1 -4.42 6.31 -24.34
CA MET A 1 -5.60 6.51 -23.48
C MET A 1 -5.16 7.24 -22.21
N LYS A 2 -5.61 8.47 -21.96
CA LYS A 2 -5.39 9.12 -20.66
C LYS A 2 -6.27 8.40 -19.64
N LYS A 3 -5.66 7.64 -18.72
CA LYS A 3 -6.39 7.02 -17.61
C LYS A 3 -6.86 8.16 -16.69
N ASN A 4 -8.16 8.25 -16.43
CA ASN A 4 -8.78 9.32 -15.65
C ASN A 4 -8.69 9.00 -14.15
N PHE A 5 -7.49 9.09 -13.59
CA PHE A 5 -7.27 8.99 -12.15
C PHE A 5 -6.51 10.22 -11.65
N LYS A 6 -6.78 10.62 -10.41
CA LYS A 6 -5.99 11.65 -9.73
C LYS A 6 -4.75 10.99 -9.14
N VAL A 7 -3.61 11.68 -9.19
CA VAL A 7 -2.34 11.20 -8.63
C VAL A 7 -1.93 12.11 -7.48
N ILE A 8 -1.51 11.52 -6.36
CA ILE A 8 -0.90 12.22 -5.24
C ILE A 8 0.46 11.60 -4.94
N TYR A 9 1.51 12.42 -4.99
CA TYR A 9 2.86 12.02 -4.59
C TYR A 9 3.01 12.22 -3.08
N LEU A 10 3.14 11.12 -2.35
CA LEU A 10 3.21 11.10 -0.90
C LEU A 10 4.65 11.33 -0.42
N PHE A 11 5.50 10.35 -0.71
CA PHE A 11 6.83 10.16 -0.13
C PHE A 11 7.84 9.81 -1.22
N ASN A 12 9.11 10.16 -1.00
CA ASN A 12 10.24 9.75 -1.84
C ASN A 12 11.39 9.14 -1.02
N ASP A 13 11.15 8.91 0.26
CA ASP A 13 12.11 8.55 1.31
C ASP A 13 11.48 7.58 2.33
N VAL A 14 10.60 6.68 1.89
CA VAL A 14 9.96 5.69 2.77
C VAL A 14 11.03 4.74 3.33
N GLU A 15 11.23 4.78 4.64
CA GLU A 15 12.20 3.94 5.34
C GLU A 15 11.55 3.21 6.52
N GLY A 16 12.29 2.24 7.08
CA GLY A 16 11.91 1.52 8.29
C GLY A 16 11.35 0.13 8.03
N LEU A 17 10.82 -0.48 9.10
CA LEU A 17 10.33 -1.86 9.04
C LEU A 17 9.05 -1.95 8.21
N VAL A 18 8.96 -2.96 7.34
CA VAL A 18 7.77 -3.28 6.52
C VAL A 18 6.47 -3.22 7.34
N LYS A 19 6.46 -3.76 8.56
CA LYS A 19 5.32 -3.72 9.48
C LYS A 19 4.85 -2.30 9.83
N ASN A 20 5.78 -1.36 9.98
CA ASN A 20 5.47 0.03 10.30
C ASN A 20 5.03 0.78 9.04
N VAL A 21 5.71 0.54 7.91
CA VAL A 21 5.34 1.10 6.60
C VAL A 21 3.92 0.68 6.20
N SER A 22 3.56 -0.59 6.40
CA SER A 22 2.20 -1.09 6.17
C SER A 22 1.15 -0.33 6.98
N LYS A 23 1.36 -0.20 8.30
CA LYS A 23 0.46 0.56 9.18
C LYS A 23 0.30 2.02 8.77
N MET A 24 1.41 2.66 8.39
CA MET A 24 1.42 4.03 7.87
C MET A 24 0.55 4.14 6.63
N TYR A 25 0.75 3.24 5.64
CA TYR A 25 -0.07 3.23 4.42
C TYR A 25 -1.53 2.93 4.68
N VAL A 26 -1.86 1.93 5.51
CA VAL A 26 -3.26 1.61 5.87
C VAL A 26 -3.94 2.80 6.54
N LYS A 27 -3.27 3.48 7.47
CA LYS A 27 -3.80 4.67 8.14
C LYS A 27 -4.06 5.81 7.15
N LEU A 28 -3.15 6.01 6.21
CA LEU A 28 -3.28 7.04 5.19
C LEU A 28 -4.42 6.72 4.19
N VAL A 29 -4.52 5.47 3.74
CA VAL A 29 -5.62 5.00 2.89
C VAL A 29 -6.96 5.17 3.60
N HIS A 30 -7.05 4.78 4.86
CA HIS A 30 -8.25 4.94 5.67
C HIS A 30 -8.72 6.39 5.72
N ILE A 31 -7.81 7.32 6.02
CA ILE A 31 -8.19 8.72 6.14
C ILE A 31 -8.52 9.34 4.78
N PHE A 32 -7.85 8.93 3.70
CA PHE A 32 -8.19 9.38 2.35
C PHE A 32 -9.56 8.86 1.91
N CYS A 33 -9.89 7.60 2.21
CA CYS A 33 -11.23 7.05 1.99
C CYS A 33 -12.30 7.86 2.73
N LYS A 34 -12.00 8.31 3.96
CA LYS A 34 -12.92 9.16 4.73
C LYS A 34 -13.12 10.55 4.12
N ILE A 35 -12.09 11.15 3.53
CA ILE A 35 -12.20 12.44 2.81
C ILE A 35 -13.01 12.24 1.53
N LEU A 36 -12.74 11.18 0.75
CA LEU A 36 -13.49 10.85 -0.47
C LEU A 36 -14.99 10.55 -0.22
N ASP A 37 -15.32 10.20 1.02
CA ASP A 37 -16.68 10.02 1.53
C ASP A 37 -17.28 11.27 2.18
N ASN A 38 -16.58 12.41 2.15
CA ASN A 38 -17.00 13.65 2.82
C ASN A 38 -17.36 13.42 4.30
N SER A 39 -16.67 12.48 4.96
CA SER A 39 -17.01 12.01 6.32
C SER A 39 -16.11 12.56 7.42
N ILE A 40 -15.10 13.35 7.05
CA ILE A 40 -14.21 14.07 7.96
C ILE A 40 -13.91 15.46 7.44
N THR A 41 -13.54 16.35 8.36
CA THR A 41 -13.11 17.72 8.10
C THR A 41 -11.60 17.81 7.86
N LYS A 42 -11.15 18.92 7.25
CA LYS A 42 -9.73 19.26 7.14
C LYS A 42 -9.02 19.30 8.49
N LYS A 43 -9.70 19.73 9.54
CA LYS A 43 -9.15 19.76 10.90
C LYS A 43 -8.86 18.35 11.39
N GLU A 44 -9.81 17.42 11.26
CA GLU A 44 -9.62 16.01 11.65
C GLU A 44 -8.52 15.33 10.83
N PHE A 45 -8.41 15.65 9.53
CA PHE A 45 -7.29 15.19 8.70
C PHE A 45 -5.94 15.72 9.21
N THR A 46 -5.84 17.03 9.45
CA THR A 46 -4.64 17.67 10.03
C THR A 46 -4.24 17.01 11.35
N ASP A 47 -5.21 16.84 12.26
CA ASP A 47 -4.96 16.29 13.59
C ASP A 47 -4.53 14.83 13.50
N CYS A 48 -5.11 14.03 12.60
CA CYS A 48 -4.67 12.66 12.38
C CYS A 48 -3.24 12.61 11.86
N VAL A 49 -2.89 13.40 10.84
CA VAL A 49 -1.53 13.41 10.26
C VAL A 49 -0.49 13.81 11.31
N LYS A 50 -0.75 14.85 12.11
CA LYS A 50 0.16 15.32 13.17
C LYS A 50 0.39 14.32 14.30
N ASN A 51 -0.61 13.48 14.58
CA ASN A 51 -0.55 12.48 15.65
C ASN A 51 -0.23 11.08 15.11
N SER A 52 0.38 10.98 13.93
CA SER A 52 0.76 9.71 13.30
C SER A 52 2.26 9.68 13.03
N GLU A 53 2.93 8.68 13.58
CA GLU A 53 4.30 8.34 13.21
C GLU A 53 4.38 7.99 11.71
N GLY A 54 5.39 8.53 11.02
CA GLY A 54 5.66 8.28 9.60
C GLY A 54 4.89 9.18 8.63
N LEU A 55 4.03 10.09 9.13
CA LEU A 55 3.29 11.05 8.29
C LEU A 55 3.78 12.50 8.44
N GLU A 56 4.97 12.71 9.01
CA GLU A 56 5.51 14.03 9.31
C GLU A 56 5.64 14.89 8.05
N THR A 57 6.13 14.32 6.95
CA THR A 57 6.27 15.03 5.65
C THR A 57 4.92 15.35 4.98
N ILE A 58 3.83 14.67 5.38
CA ILE A 58 2.48 14.98 4.93
C ILE A 58 1.95 16.22 5.65
N CYS A 59 2.40 16.54 6.87
CA CYS A 59 1.94 17.71 7.63
C CYS A 59 2.04 19.00 6.82
N GLU A 60 3.13 19.16 6.06
CA GLU A 60 3.38 20.35 5.21
C GLU A 60 2.51 20.37 3.95
N LYS A 61 1.97 19.22 3.54
CA LYS A 61 1.17 19.04 2.32
C LYS A 61 -0.33 18.89 2.61
N VAL A 62 -0.76 18.95 3.88
CA VAL A 62 -2.15 18.74 4.31
C VAL A 62 -3.13 19.58 3.49
N ASP A 63 -2.85 20.87 3.33
CA ASP A 63 -3.72 21.79 2.62
C ASP A 63 -3.90 21.43 1.15
N ALA A 64 -2.80 21.12 0.47
CA ALA A 64 -2.81 20.73 -0.93
C ALA A 64 -3.51 19.37 -1.14
N ILE A 65 -3.19 18.39 -0.29
CA ILE A 65 -3.77 17.05 -0.36
C ILE A 65 -5.27 17.09 -0.07
N PHE A 66 -5.69 17.80 0.98
CA PHE A 66 -7.10 17.89 1.34
C PHE A 66 -7.91 18.55 0.23
N SER A 67 -7.43 19.67 -0.32
CA SER A 67 -8.11 20.37 -1.43
C SER A 67 -8.25 19.47 -2.66
N ILE A 68 -7.20 18.71 -2.99
CA ILE A 68 -7.22 17.73 -4.08
C ILE A 68 -8.28 16.64 -3.84
N LEU A 69 -8.33 16.09 -2.62
CA LEU A 69 -9.24 15.01 -2.29
C LEU A 69 -10.70 15.47 -2.19
N GLU A 70 -10.94 16.68 -1.67
CA GLU A 70 -12.26 17.31 -1.60
C GLU A 70 -12.78 17.66 -2.99
N GLU A 71 -11.96 18.22 -3.88
CA GLU A 71 -12.37 18.42 -5.28
C GLU A 71 -12.70 17.07 -5.95
N HIS A 72 -11.89 16.04 -5.68
CA HIS A 72 -12.05 14.72 -6.28
C HIS A 72 -13.26 13.95 -5.73
N SER A 73 -13.67 14.20 -4.48
CA SER A 73 -14.84 13.58 -3.85
C SER A 73 -16.17 14.03 -4.47
N GLU A 74 -16.19 15.16 -5.16
CA GLU A 74 -17.36 15.66 -5.89
C GLU A 74 -17.44 15.13 -7.33
N THR A 75 -16.45 14.37 -7.78
CA THR A 75 -16.45 13.77 -9.12
C THR A 75 -17.15 12.41 -9.16
N ASN A 76 -17.64 12.03 -10.34
CA ASN A 76 -18.18 10.68 -10.59
C ASN A 76 -17.06 9.61 -10.69
N ASP A 77 -15.81 10.01 -10.83
CA ASP A 77 -14.67 9.11 -11.07
C ASP A 77 -13.64 9.24 -9.94
N LYS A 78 -13.97 8.65 -8.79
CA LYS A 78 -13.17 8.70 -7.55
C LYS A 78 -11.98 7.75 -7.56
N ARG A 79 -11.29 7.63 -8.70
CA ARG A 79 -10.06 6.83 -8.85
C ARG A 79 -8.85 7.67 -8.45
N LEU A 80 -8.09 7.17 -7.49
CA LEU A 80 -6.92 7.82 -6.94
C LEU A 80 -5.73 6.86 -7.00
N VAL A 81 -4.56 7.39 -7.33
CA VAL A 81 -3.28 6.70 -7.23
C VAL A 81 -2.38 7.49 -6.30
N LEU A 82 -1.93 6.84 -5.25
CA LEU A 82 -0.92 7.36 -4.33
C LEU A 82 0.43 6.78 -4.72
N ILE A 83 1.45 7.63 -4.72
CA ILE A 83 2.81 7.23 -5.08
C ILE A 83 3.73 7.49 -3.90
N GLY A 84 4.38 6.43 -3.42
CA GLY A 84 5.49 6.48 -2.49
C GLY A 84 6.71 5.81 -3.10
N ALA A 85 7.91 6.19 -2.66
CA ALA A 85 9.15 5.51 -3.01
C ALA A 85 10.09 5.53 -1.81
N GLY A 86 11.01 4.57 -1.74
CA GLY A 86 11.98 4.46 -0.66
C GLY A 86 12.56 3.07 -0.56
N GLU A 87 13.11 2.71 0.59
CA GLU A 87 13.76 1.42 0.82
C GLU A 87 13.39 0.84 2.20
N PRO A 88 12.20 0.21 2.33
CA PRO A 88 11.82 -0.48 3.54
C PRO A 88 12.77 -1.65 3.86
N SER A 89 12.67 -2.17 5.08
CA SER A 89 13.44 -3.33 5.52
C SER A 89 12.56 -4.37 6.20
N VAL A 90 12.95 -5.63 6.04
CA VAL A 90 12.32 -6.77 6.69
C VAL A 90 13.27 -7.34 7.75
N VAL A 91 12.70 -7.76 8.89
CA VAL A 91 13.42 -8.59 9.86
C VAL A 91 13.18 -10.05 9.52
N VAL A 92 14.22 -10.74 9.06
CA VAL A 92 14.14 -12.16 8.71
C VAL A 92 14.30 -13.00 9.97
N THR A 93 13.21 -13.67 10.36
CA THR A 93 13.16 -14.59 11.51
C THR A 93 12.78 -16.02 11.12
N GLY A 94 12.11 -16.18 9.97
CA GLY A 94 11.71 -17.47 9.43
C GLY A 94 12.75 -18.07 8.49
N THR A 95 12.34 -19.14 7.81
CA THR A 95 13.15 -19.88 6.82
C THR A 95 12.57 -19.83 5.42
N GLY A 96 11.52 -19.00 5.24
CA GLY A 96 10.84 -18.80 3.98
C GLY A 96 11.67 -18.05 2.94
N LYS A 97 11.03 -17.85 1.79
CA LYS A 97 11.54 -17.11 0.65
C LYS A 97 10.64 -15.90 0.40
N GLY A 98 11.26 -14.74 0.19
CA GLY A 98 10.54 -13.49 -0.07
C GLY A 98 11.48 -12.30 -0.07
N GLY A 99 10.90 -11.12 -0.21
CA GLY A 99 11.60 -9.85 -0.05
C GLY A 99 10.70 -8.79 0.57
N ARG A 100 11.27 -7.61 0.80
CA ARG A 100 10.60 -6.51 1.49
C ARG A 100 9.34 -6.04 0.76
N ASN A 101 9.34 -6.04 -0.58
CA ASN A 101 8.19 -5.61 -1.37
C ASN A 101 7.05 -6.62 -1.30
N GLN A 102 7.36 -7.91 -1.45
CA GLN A 102 6.39 -8.99 -1.32
C GLN A 102 5.80 -9.05 0.09
N GLU A 103 6.64 -8.93 1.12
CA GLU A 103 6.17 -8.87 2.51
C GLU A 103 5.33 -7.63 2.79
N LEU A 104 5.68 -6.47 2.24
CA LEU A 104 4.87 -5.26 2.39
C LEU A 104 3.50 -5.41 1.75
N ALA A 105 3.41 -6.00 0.55
CA ALA A 105 2.14 -6.31 -0.09
C ALA A 105 1.27 -7.26 0.76
N LEU A 106 1.88 -8.30 1.36
CA LEU A 106 1.19 -9.28 2.18
C LEU A 106 0.73 -8.68 3.52
N GLN A 107 1.62 -7.98 4.22
CA GLN A 107 1.31 -7.29 5.48
C GLN A 107 0.23 -6.23 5.28
N PHE A 108 0.31 -5.42 4.21
CA PHE A 108 -0.71 -4.43 3.88
C PHE A 108 -2.08 -5.07 3.63
N SER A 109 -2.12 -6.21 2.95
CA SER A 109 -3.36 -6.93 2.68
C SER A 109 -4.06 -7.36 3.97
N LEU A 110 -3.29 -7.87 4.94
CA LEU A 110 -3.79 -8.27 6.25
C LEU A 110 -4.25 -7.06 7.09
N ASP A 111 -3.41 -6.03 7.17
CA ASP A 111 -3.70 -4.81 7.95
C ASP A 111 -4.93 -4.08 7.38
N TRP A 112 -5.04 -3.98 6.05
CA TRP A 112 -6.18 -3.35 5.39
C TRP A 112 -7.47 -4.16 5.58
N ALA A 113 -7.41 -5.49 5.48
CA ALA A 113 -8.56 -6.34 5.76
C ALA A 113 -9.08 -6.11 7.19
N GLN A 114 -8.18 -6.07 8.18
CA GLN A 114 -8.53 -5.77 9.57
C GLN A 114 -9.19 -4.38 9.72
N GLU A 115 -8.67 -3.34 9.05
CA GLU A 115 -9.27 -2.00 9.09
C GLU A 115 -10.68 -1.98 8.49
N THR A 116 -10.94 -2.74 7.42
CA THR A 116 -12.27 -2.83 6.82
C THR A 116 -13.28 -3.62 7.66
N GLU A 117 -12.81 -4.47 8.57
CA GLU A 117 -13.67 -5.15 9.55
C GLU A 117 -14.13 -4.19 10.66
N THR A 118 -13.21 -3.37 11.18
CA THR A 118 -13.51 -2.38 12.24
C THR A 118 -14.28 -1.16 11.70
N SER A 119 -14.09 -0.84 10.42
CA SER A 119 -14.75 0.28 9.74
C SER A 119 -15.50 -0.20 8.47
N PRO A 120 -16.69 -0.81 8.59
CA PRO A 120 -17.41 -1.40 7.46
C PRO A 120 -17.71 -0.45 6.29
N LYS A 121 -17.78 0.87 6.55
CA LYS A 121 -17.92 1.90 5.50
C LYS A 121 -16.77 1.87 4.49
N LEU A 122 -15.59 1.37 4.85
CA LEU A 122 -14.44 1.24 3.95
C LEU A 122 -14.65 0.17 2.88
N LYS A 123 -15.57 -0.79 3.09
CA LYS A 123 -15.83 -1.87 2.12
C LYS A 123 -16.37 -1.39 0.77
N LYS A 124 -16.83 -0.13 0.69
CA LYS A 124 -17.23 0.51 -0.58
C LYS A 124 -16.05 1.00 -1.42
N PHE A 125 -14.83 0.90 -0.91
CA PHE A 125 -13.61 1.21 -1.65
C PHE A 125 -12.90 -0.08 -2.06
N ASP A 126 -12.50 -0.15 -3.33
CA ASP A 126 -11.48 -1.06 -3.80
C ASP A 126 -10.11 -0.42 -3.55
N VAL A 127 -9.26 -1.13 -2.82
CA VAL A 127 -7.89 -0.70 -2.52
C VAL A 127 -6.91 -1.78 -2.95
N LEU A 128 -5.89 -1.36 -3.70
CA LEU A 128 -4.81 -2.20 -4.18
C LEU A 128 -3.49 -1.50 -3.89
N LEU A 129 -2.53 -2.22 -3.31
CA LEU A 129 -1.13 -1.81 -3.22
C LEU A 129 -0.35 -2.58 -4.29
N LEU A 130 0.61 -1.92 -4.93
CA LEU A 130 1.77 -2.55 -5.57
C LEU A 130 3.01 -2.07 -4.83
N SER A 131 3.87 -3.00 -4.44
CA SER A 131 5.22 -2.73 -3.95
C SER A 131 6.19 -3.45 -4.87
N ALA A 132 7.20 -2.75 -5.41
CA ALA A 132 8.15 -3.36 -6.33
C ALA A 132 9.53 -2.68 -6.33
N GLY A 133 10.58 -3.50 -6.39
CA GLY A 133 11.96 -3.10 -6.63
C GLY A 133 12.16 -2.68 -8.08
N THR A 134 12.75 -1.51 -8.28
CA THR A 134 12.96 -0.96 -9.63
C THR A 134 14.04 -1.67 -10.44
N ASP A 135 14.82 -2.54 -9.81
CA ASP A 135 15.81 -3.43 -10.42
C ASP A 135 15.25 -4.73 -10.99
N GLY A 136 13.95 -4.98 -10.76
CA GLY A 136 13.28 -6.19 -11.22
C GLY A 136 13.49 -7.39 -10.30
N GLN A 137 13.90 -7.14 -9.05
CA GLN A 137 14.15 -8.19 -8.07
C GLN A 137 13.79 -7.74 -6.65
N ASP A 138 13.19 -8.63 -5.87
CA ASP A 138 12.90 -8.45 -4.45
C ASP A 138 13.33 -9.68 -3.67
N GLY A 139 14.34 -9.49 -2.81
CA GLY A 139 15.01 -10.58 -2.09
C GLY A 139 15.64 -11.62 -3.03
N PRO A 140 15.86 -12.86 -2.56
CA PRO A 140 16.42 -13.94 -3.38
C PRO A 140 15.36 -14.58 -4.29
N THR A 141 14.59 -13.78 -5.02
CA THR A 141 13.47 -14.22 -5.87
C THR A 141 13.62 -13.76 -7.31
N ASP A 142 12.76 -14.26 -8.20
CA ASP A 142 12.61 -13.83 -9.60
C ASP A 142 11.47 -12.80 -9.78
N ALA A 143 10.92 -12.29 -8.68
CA ALA A 143 9.87 -11.28 -8.67
C ALA A 143 10.43 -9.94 -8.22
N ASP A 144 9.91 -8.87 -8.80
CA ASP A 144 10.16 -7.48 -8.44
C ASP A 144 9.47 -7.12 -7.12
N GLY A 145 8.39 -7.83 -6.79
CA GLY A 145 7.47 -7.47 -5.73
C GLY A 145 6.11 -8.14 -5.92
N ALA A 146 5.07 -7.57 -5.31
CA ALA A 146 3.72 -8.14 -5.37
C ALA A 146 2.61 -7.10 -5.22
N PHE A 147 1.41 -7.51 -5.62
CA PHE A 147 0.16 -6.79 -5.39
C PHE A 147 -0.47 -7.20 -4.06
N GLY A 148 -0.92 -6.22 -3.27
CA GLY A 148 -1.62 -6.42 -2.01
C GLY A 148 -3.08 -5.93 -2.09
N ARG A 149 -4.03 -6.76 -1.64
CA ARG A 149 -5.47 -6.46 -1.62
C ARG A 149 -6.17 -7.25 -0.51
N ALA A 150 -7.31 -6.74 -0.01
CA ALA A 150 -8.01 -7.32 1.15
C ALA A 150 -8.38 -8.81 1.00
N ASP A 151 -8.60 -9.29 -0.23
CA ASP A 151 -8.98 -10.69 -0.49
C ASP A 151 -7.88 -11.70 -0.11
N ILE A 152 -6.61 -11.28 -0.13
CA ILE A 152 -5.48 -12.12 0.31
C ILE A 152 -5.65 -12.58 1.75
N ALA A 153 -6.20 -11.71 2.62
CA ALA A 153 -6.44 -12.03 4.02
C ALA A 153 -7.52 -13.10 4.26
N LYS A 154 -8.33 -13.43 3.23
CA LYS A 154 -9.30 -14.54 3.29
C LYS A 154 -8.62 -15.90 3.19
N ASN A 155 -7.38 -15.97 2.69
CA ASN A 155 -6.60 -17.19 2.71
C ASN A 155 -6.07 -17.44 4.12
N GLU A 156 -6.46 -18.56 4.72
CA GLU A 156 -6.12 -18.92 6.10
C GLU A 156 -4.61 -19.00 6.34
N LYS A 157 -3.82 -19.31 5.32
CA LYS A 157 -2.36 -19.47 5.42
C LYS A 157 -1.60 -18.15 5.32
N SER A 158 -2.23 -17.07 4.83
CA SER A 158 -1.55 -15.78 4.58
C SER A 158 -0.73 -15.27 5.78
N LYS A 159 -1.26 -15.42 7.00
CA LYS A 159 -0.58 -15.05 8.25
C LYS A 159 0.63 -15.94 8.55
N ASP A 160 0.51 -17.25 8.31
CA ASP A 160 1.58 -18.22 8.57
C ASP A 160 2.77 -17.99 7.64
N TYR A 161 2.52 -17.76 6.35
CA TYR A 161 3.58 -17.42 5.39
C TYR A 161 4.25 -16.10 5.76
N LEU A 162 3.49 -15.08 6.16
CA LEU A 162 4.07 -13.80 6.59
C LEU A 162 4.96 -13.98 7.82
N MET A 163 4.52 -14.75 8.83
CA MET A 163 5.31 -15.04 10.03
C MET A 163 6.60 -15.83 9.73
N ASN A 164 6.63 -16.62 8.65
CA ASN A 164 7.80 -17.39 8.23
C ASN A 164 8.68 -16.65 7.20
N ASN A 165 8.45 -15.37 6.91
CA ASN A 165 9.13 -14.62 5.85
C ASN A 165 9.04 -15.31 4.48
N ASP A 166 7.88 -15.90 4.17
CA ASP A 166 7.67 -16.79 3.03
C ASP A 166 6.71 -16.21 1.98
N ALA A 167 6.69 -14.88 1.84
CA ALA A 167 5.75 -14.19 0.96
C ALA A 167 5.83 -14.66 -0.50
N TYR A 168 7.02 -15.02 -1.01
CA TYR A 168 7.18 -15.50 -2.38
C TYR A 168 6.39 -16.78 -2.65
N ASN A 169 6.50 -17.76 -1.75
CA ASN A 169 5.79 -19.02 -1.89
C ASN A 169 4.29 -18.83 -1.67
N PHE A 170 3.89 -17.96 -0.74
CA PHE A 170 2.48 -17.59 -0.59
C PHE A 170 1.88 -17.11 -1.91
N TYR A 171 2.51 -16.12 -2.54
CA TYR A 171 2.00 -15.58 -3.79
C TYR A 171 2.13 -16.56 -4.96
N SER A 172 3.18 -17.39 -4.98
CA SER A 172 3.32 -18.44 -6.01
C SER A 172 2.17 -19.45 -5.95
N ASP A 173 1.72 -19.80 -4.75
CA ASP A 173 0.59 -20.72 -4.53
C ASP A 173 -0.76 -20.01 -4.66
N PHE A 174 -0.84 -18.73 -4.32
CA PHE A 174 -2.08 -17.94 -4.33
C PHE A 174 -2.41 -17.45 -5.74
N GLU A 175 -3.58 -17.85 -6.26
CA GLU A 175 -4.04 -17.47 -7.61
C GLU A 175 -2.96 -17.75 -8.68
N ASP A 176 -2.22 -18.85 -8.53
CA ASP A 176 -1.14 -19.30 -9.41
C ASP A 176 -0.08 -18.22 -9.73
N GLY A 177 0.27 -17.38 -8.74
CA GLY A 177 1.26 -16.32 -8.94
C GLY A 177 0.71 -15.05 -9.58
N GLY A 178 -0.62 -14.93 -9.75
CA GLY A 178 -1.26 -13.80 -10.43
C GLY A 178 -1.01 -12.43 -9.79
N ASP A 179 -0.65 -12.40 -8.51
CA ASP A 179 -0.32 -11.17 -7.76
C ASP A 179 1.20 -10.93 -7.62
N LEU A 180 2.08 -11.78 -8.18
CA LEU A 180 3.51 -11.48 -8.30
C LEU A 180 3.75 -10.52 -9.47
N LEU A 181 4.58 -9.49 -9.25
CA LEU A 181 5.12 -8.70 -10.34
C LEU A 181 6.46 -9.31 -10.77
N LYS A 182 6.55 -9.72 -12.05
CA LYS A 182 7.76 -10.27 -12.66
C LYS A 182 8.05 -9.56 -13.97
N THR A 183 8.82 -8.48 -13.94
CA THR A 183 9.29 -7.79 -15.14
C THR A 183 10.63 -8.31 -15.62
N GLY A 184 11.38 -8.99 -14.74
CA GLY A 184 12.76 -9.41 -14.96
C GLY A 184 13.75 -8.25 -14.75
N PHE A 185 15.05 -8.53 -14.82
CA PHE A 185 16.07 -7.51 -14.56
C PHE A 185 15.92 -6.29 -15.48
N THR A 186 15.73 -5.12 -14.87
CA THR A 186 15.49 -3.87 -15.60
C THR A 186 16.78 -3.17 -16.03
N GLY A 187 17.91 -3.52 -15.40
CA GLY A 187 19.22 -2.91 -15.65
C GLY A 187 19.42 -1.54 -14.97
N THR A 188 18.55 -1.15 -14.04
CA THR A 188 18.69 0.06 -13.22
C THR A 188 18.26 -0.22 -11.78
N ASN A 189 18.59 0.64 -10.81
CA ASN A 189 18.09 0.55 -9.45
C ASN A 189 17.97 1.96 -8.86
N VAL A 190 16.74 2.37 -8.55
CA VAL A 190 16.39 3.64 -7.87
C VAL A 190 15.49 3.37 -6.66
N MET A 191 15.79 2.30 -5.92
CA MET A 191 15.05 1.79 -4.75
C MET A 191 13.67 1.19 -5.11
N ASP A 192 12.74 1.14 -4.14
CA ASP A 192 11.42 0.54 -4.28
C ASP A 192 10.34 1.60 -4.61
N LEU A 193 9.36 1.19 -5.41
CA LEU A 193 8.19 1.98 -5.78
C LEU A 193 6.92 1.37 -5.15
N HIS A 194 6.12 2.23 -4.53
CA HIS A 194 4.84 1.88 -3.92
C HIS A 194 3.70 2.63 -4.61
N LEU A 195 2.75 1.91 -5.18
CA LEU A 195 1.55 2.47 -5.79
C LEU A 195 0.32 1.99 -5.04
N ILE A 196 -0.46 2.91 -4.48
CA ILE A 196 -1.75 2.56 -3.86
C ILE A 196 -2.88 3.12 -4.71
N TYR A 197 -3.68 2.22 -5.26
CA TYR A 197 -4.88 2.57 -5.99
C TYR A 197 -6.09 2.50 -5.08
N ILE A 198 -6.91 3.55 -5.10
CA ILE A 198 -8.18 3.64 -4.37
C ILE A 198 -9.28 3.95 -5.40
N LYS A 199 -10.38 3.20 -5.35
CA LYS A 199 -11.56 3.45 -6.18
C LYS A 199 -12.82 3.24 -5.35
N THR A 200 -13.78 4.16 -5.45
CA THR A 200 -15.14 3.93 -4.94
C THR A 200 -15.90 2.97 -5.86
N LYS A 201 -16.57 1.98 -5.27
CA LYS A 201 -17.42 0.99 -5.96
C LYS A 201 -18.69 1.60 -6.50
#